data_AF-A0A494X044-F1
#
_entry.id   AF-A0A494X044-F1
#
_cell.length_a   1.000
_cell.length_b   1.000
_cell.length_c   1.000
_cell.angle_alpha   90.00
_cell.angle_beta   90.00
_cell.angle_gamma   90.00
#
_symmetry.space_group_name_H-M   'P 1'
#
loop_
_entity.id
_entity.type
_entity.pdbx_description
1 polymer ?
#
loop_
_entity_poly.entity_id
_entity_poly.type
_entity_poly.pdbx_seq_one_letter_code
_entity_poly.pdbx_strand_id
1 'polypeptide(L)'
;MAKPQAEMLKSPAPKEAPAKAPAAPQVEVAPEQLAYANVLLYGSWLGIALLLLSNIIYLTGLVKPYIEPAMLPQYWGMKASEFVQVAHMPTGWSWLKMLGYSDFLNFIGMALLASLTIVGYLILLPAYLSRKDVPYTFIVLTEIVVLVLAASGILAVGGH
;
A
#
# COMPACT_ATOMS: atom_id res chain seq x y z
N MET A 1 64.64 -48.95 20.28
CA MET A 1 63.47 -49.33 21.10
C MET A 1 62.26 -48.60 20.56
N ALA A 2 61.29 -49.33 20.00
CA ALA A 2 60.09 -48.76 19.38
C ALA A 2 58.86 -49.08 20.23
N LYS A 3 58.23 -48.02 20.77
CA LYS A 3 56.78 -47.80 21.01
C LYS A 3 56.63 -46.58 21.96
N PRO A 4 55.51 -45.84 21.93
CA PRO A 4 54.29 -46.03 21.14
C PRO A 4 53.78 -44.77 20.43
N GLN A 5 53.22 -44.95 19.23
CA GLN A 5 52.43 -43.96 18.47
C GLN A 5 51.06 -43.65 19.13
N ALA A 6 50.93 -43.79 20.45
CA ALA A 6 49.67 -43.64 21.18
C ALA A 6 49.45 -42.23 21.77
N GLU A 7 50.47 -41.36 21.73
CA GLU A 7 50.39 -40.03 22.37
C GLU A 7 50.04 -38.89 21.40
N MET A 8 50.14 -39.10 20.09
CA MET A 8 49.81 -38.08 19.07
C MET A 8 48.30 -37.95 18.78
N LEU A 9 47.46 -38.83 19.34
CA LEU A 9 46.00 -38.85 19.14
C LEU A 9 45.23 -38.17 20.28
N LYS A 10 45.84 -37.24 21.02
CA LYS A 10 45.20 -36.44 22.08
C LYS A 10 45.53 -34.95 22.00
N SER A 11 45.44 -34.36 20.82
CA SER A 11 45.20 -32.92 20.73
C SER A 11 43.83 -32.71 20.09
N PRO A 12 42.85 -32.15 20.81
CA PRO A 12 41.64 -31.70 20.15
C PRO A 12 42.06 -30.56 19.21
N ALA A 13 41.75 -30.72 17.93
CA ALA A 13 41.90 -29.64 16.95
C ALA A 13 41.32 -28.35 17.52
N PRO A 14 41.94 -27.18 17.30
CA PRO A 14 41.34 -25.91 17.68
C PRO A 14 39.93 -25.89 17.09
N LYS A 15 38.91 -25.79 17.94
CA LYS A 15 37.56 -25.43 17.49
C LYS A 15 37.68 -24.03 16.92
N GLU A 16 37.95 -23.91 15.63
CA GLU A 16 37.69 -22.69 14.89
C GLU A 16 36.19 -22.43 15.03
N ALA A 17 35.84 -21.59 15.99
CA ALA A 17 34.53 -20.98 16.03
C ALA A 17 34.32 -20.30 14.68
N PRO A 18 33.18 -20.48 14.00
CA PRO A 18 32.95 -19.87 12.70
C PRO A 18 33.18 -18.36 12.86
N ALA A 19 34.12 -17.83 12.08
CA ALA A 19 34.41 -16.41 12.04
C ALA A 19 33.08 -15.66 11.91
N LYS A 20 32.79 -14.81 12.90
CA LYS A 20 31.56 -14.02 12.96
C LYS A 20 31.39 -13.34 11.59
N ALA A 21 30.32 -13.69 10.88
CA ALA A 21 30.02 -13.11 9.58
C ALA A 21 30.14 -11.57 9.66
N PRO A 22 30.70 -10.89 8.64
CA PRO A 22 30.81 -9.44 8.65
C PRO A 22 29.44 -8.84 8.99
N ALA A 23 29.38 -8.01 10.03
CA ALA A 23 28.16 -7.31 10.36
C ALA A 23 27.71 -6.53 9.11
N ALA A 24 26.46 -6.74 8.69
CA ALA A 24 25.90 -6.03 7.54
C ALA A 24 26.12 -4.52 7.70
N PRO A 25 26.44 -3.76 6.62
CA PRO A 25 26.61 -2.32 6.69
C PRO A 25 25.40 -1.69 7.37
N GLN A 26 25.61 -0.92 8.43
CA GLN A 26 24.53 -0.20 9.09
C GLN A 26 24.10 0.94 8.16
N VAL A 27 22.99 0.75 7.45
CA VAL A 27 22.39 1.79 6.61
C VAL A 27 21.73 2.80 7.55
N GLU A 28 22.34 3.98 7.69
CA GLU A 28 21.74 5.09 8.44
C GLU A 28 20.55 5.65 7.62
N VAL A 29 19.33 5.36 8.06
CA VAL A 29 18.10 5.79 7.39
C VAL A 29 17.77 7.21 7.84
N ALA A 30 17.50 8.10 6.88
CA ALA A 30 17.11 9.47 7.21
C ALA A 30 15.80 9.50 8.02
N PRO A 31 15.66 10.38 9.02
CA PRO A 31 14.49 10.42 9.89
C PRO A 31 13.18 10.64 9.10
N GLU A 32 13.24 11.36 7.98
CA GLU A 32 12.07 11.60 7.11
C GLU A 32 11.63 10.34 6.35
N GLN A 33 12.57 9.45 6.01
CA GLN A 33 12.26 8.15 5.39
C GLN A 33 11.63 7.20 6.39
N LEU A 34 12.03 7.26 7.66
CA LEU A 34 11.37 6.53 8.74
C LEU A 34 9.94 7.04 8.98
N ALA A 35 9.73 8.37 8.97
CA ALA A 35 8.41 8.95 9.08
C ALA A 35 7.49 8.52 7.93
N TYR A 36 7.98 8.60 6.69
CA TYR A 36 7.30 8.08 5.50
C TYR A 36 6.94 6.59 5.65
N ALA A 37 7.90 5.74 6.01
CA ALA A 37 7.69 4.31 6.14
C ALA A 37 6.65 3.97 7.21
N ASN A 38 6.67 4.67 8.35
CA ASN A 38 5.70 4.49 9.43
C ASN A 38 4.29 4.88 8.98
N VAL A 39 4.13 6.02 8.32
CA VAL A 39 2.83 6.46 7.81
C VAL A 39 2.26 5.46 6.81
N LEU A 40 3.09 4.97 5.88
CA LEU A 40 2.67 3.95 4.93
C LEU A 40 2.33 2.63 5.62
N LEU A 41 3.11 2.19 6.60
CA LEU A 41 2.90 0.94 7.32
C LEU A 41 1.57 0.95 8.09
N TYR A 42 1.38 1.94 8.96
CA TYR A 42 0.17 2.05 9.76
C TYR A 42 -1.05 2.40 8.90
N GLY A 43 -0.88 3.27 7.91
CA GLY A 43 -1.93 3.59 6.95
C GLY A 43 -2.39 2.37 6.16
N SER A 44 -1.45 1.52 5.72
CA SER A 44 -1.78 0.30 4.97
C SER A 44 -2.56 -0.69 5.83
N TRP A 45 -2.11 -0.91 7.08
CA TRP A 45 -2.83 -1.75 8.03
C TRP A 45 -4.24 -1.23 8.31
N LEU A 46 -4.39 0.09 8.48
CA LEU A 46 -5.70 0.71 8.66
C LEU A 46 -6.59 0.51 7.42
N GLY A 47 -6.06 0.73 6.21
CA GLY A 47 -6.78 0.53 4.96
C GLY A 47 -7.23 -0.92 4.78
N ILE A 48 -6.34 -1.89 5.03
CA ILE A 48 -6.68 -3.32 5.00
C ILE A 48 -7.77 -3.64 6.01
N ALA A 49 -7.66 -3.13 7.24
CA ALA A 49 -8.68 -3.34 8.26
C ALA A 49 -10.05 -2.78 7.81
N LEU A 50 -10.09 -1.58 7.23
CA LEU A 50 -11.33 -1.00 6.70
C LEU A 50 -11.91 -1.81 5.54
N LEU A 51 -11.07 -2.32 4.63
CA LEU A 51 -11.50 -3.19 3.53
C LEU A 51 -12.09 -4.52 4.05
N LEU A 52 -11.48 -5.11 5.07
CA LEU A 52 -11.98 -6.34 5.68
C LEU A 52 -13.30 -6.09 6.42
N LEU A 53 -13.38 -5.04 7.22
CA LEU A 53 -14.59 -4.68 7.96
C LEU A 53 -15.76 -4.38 7.02
N SER A 54 -15.53 -3.59 5.97
CA SER A 54 -16.56 -3.31 4.95
C SER A 54 -17.01 -4.57 4.22
N ASN A 55 -16.09 -5.48 3.86
CA ASN A 55 -16.46 -6.78 3.28
C ASN A 55 -17.27 -7.65 4.24
N ILE A 56 -16.92 -7.69 5.53
CA ILE A 56 -17.70 -8.43 6.53
C ILE A 56 -19.13 -7.86 6.60
N ILE A 57 -19.28 -6.53 6.63
CA ILE A 57 -20.59 -5.86 6.62
C ILE A 57 -21.40 -6.25 5.38
N TYR A 58 -20.75 -6.30 4.21
CA TYR A 58 -21.38 -6.72 2.96
C TYR A 58 -21.83 -8.19 2.99
N LEU A 59 -20.95 -9.12 3.38
CA LEU A 59 -21.24 -10.56 3.40
C LEU A 59 -22.31 -10.95 4.43
N THR A 60 -22.31 -10.29 5.57
CA THR A 60 -23.28 -10.53 6.65
C THR A 60 -24.65 -9.90 6.36
N GLY A 61 -24.74 -9.02 5.36
CA GLY A 61 -25.97 -8.30 5.04
C GLY A 61 -26.41 -7.32 6.13
N LEU A 62 -25.50 -6.93 7.04
CA LEU A 62 -25.78 -5.98 8.13
C LEU A 62 -26.30 -4.64 7.59
N VAL A 63 -25.77 -4.22 6.45
CA VAL A 63 -26.18 -3.03 5.71
C VAL A 63 -26.60 -3.46 4.30
N LYS A 64 -27.72 -2.92 3.81
CA LYS A 64 -28.24 -3.25 2.48
C LYS A 64 -27.23 -2.82 1.40
N PRO A 65 -26.88 -3.70 0.45
CA PRO A 65 -26.10 -3.28 -0.71
C PRO A 65 -26.98 -2.45 -1.65
N TYR A 66 -26.35 -1.59 -2.45
CA TYR A 66 -27.07 -0.84 -3.48
C TYR A 66 -27.51 -1.76 -4.62
N ILE A 67 -26.63 -2.68 -5.04
CA ILE A 67 -26.98 -3.78 -5.94
C ILE A 67 -27.04 -5.09 -5.19
N GLU A 68 -28.19 -5.75 -5.27
CA GLU A 68 -28.37 -7.08 -4.69
C GLU A 68 -27.45 -8.10 -5.38
N PRO A 69 -26.75 -8.97 -4.62
CA PRO A 69 -25.83 -9.96 -5.18
C PRO A 69 -26.45 -10.89 -6.22
N ALA A 70 -27.73 -11.23 -6.05
CA ALA A 70 -28.49 -12.07 -6.99
C ALA A 70 -28.65 -11.43 -8.38
N MET A 71 -28.57 -10.09 -8.44
CA MET A 71 -28.70 -9.29 -9.65
C MET A 71 -27.35 -9.00 -10.31
N LEU A 72 -26.22 -9.49 -9.79
CA LEU A 72 -24.92 -9.27 -10.42
C LEU A 72 -24.75 -9.94 -11.80
N PRO A 73 -25.21 -11.19 -12.03
CA PRO A 73 -24.99 -11.88 -13.31
C PRO A 73 -25.58 -11.16 -14.52
N GLN A 74 -26.68 -10.42 -14.36
CA GLN A 74 -27.30 -9.65 -15.44
C GLN A 74 -26.46 -8.42 -15.87
N TYR A 75 -25.58 -7.92 -15.01
CA TYR A 75 -24.75 -6.74 -15.31
C TYR A 75 -23.37 -7.09 -15.86
N TRP A 76 -22.88 -8.33 -15.70
CA TRP A 76 -21.51 -8.72 -16.08
C TRP A 76 -21.19 -8.57 -17.57
N GLY A 77 -22.20 -8.68 -18.44
CA GLY A 77 -22.03 -8.50 -19.88
C GLY A 77 -22.06 -7.05 -20.35
N MET A 78 -22.44 -6.10 -19.49
CA MET A 78 -22.60 -4.69 -19.87
C MET A 78 -21.25 -3.98 -19.91
N LYS A 79 -21.15 -2.97 -20.78
CA LYS A 79 -20.03 -2.03 -20.71
C LYS A 79 -20.12 -1.20 -19.44
N ALA A 80 -18.99 -0.79 -18.88
CA ALA A 80 -18.97 0.02 -17.65
C ALA A 80 -19.83 1.31 -17.78
N SER A 81 -19.78 1.99 -18.94
CA SER A 81 -20.58 3.19 -19.20
C SER A 81 -22.09 2.91 -19.23
N GLU A 82 -22.50 1.77 -19.78
CA GLU A 82 -23.89 1.32 -19.82
C GLU A 82 -24.38 0.92 -18.42
N PHE A 83 -23.57 0.16 -17.68
CA PHE A 83 -23.87 -0.22 -16.30
C PHE A 83 -24.11 0.99 -15.41
N VAL A 84 -23.25 2.02 -15.48
CA VAL A 84 -23.41 3.25 -14.69
C VAL A 84 -24.74 3.96 -15.02
N GLN A 85 -25.16 3.96 -16.29
CA GLN A 85 -26.42 4.56 -16.71
C GLN A 85 -27.62 3.75 -16.22
N VAL A 86 -27.62 2.42 -16.42
CA VAL A 86 -28.74 1.52 -16.05
C VAL A 86 -28.89 1.43 -14.53
N ALA A 87 -27.78 1.34 -13.81
CA ALA A 87 -27.77 1.28 -12.35
C ALA A 87 -27.91 2.65 -11.70
N HIS A 88 -28.08 3.73 -12.47
CA HIS A 88 -28.16 5.11 -11.97
C HIS A 88 -27.04 5.46 -10.96
N MET A 89 -25.84 4.93 -11.20
CA MET A 89 -24.74 5.12 -10.28
C MET A 89 -24.13 6.51 -10.44
N PRO A 90 -23.82 7.19 -9.32
CA PRO A 90 -23.10 8.44 -9.36
C PRO A 90 -21.67 8.22 -9.84
N THR A 91 -21.14 9.20 -10.56
CA THR A 91 -19.75 9.21 -11.05
C THR A 91 -18.85 10.11 -10.21
N GLY A 92 -17.54 9.88 -10.30
CA GLY A 92 -16.53 10.64 -9.54
C GLY A 92 -16.76 10.54 -8.03
N TRP A 93 -16.48 11.62 -7.30
CA TRP A 93 -16.58 11.69 -5.83
C TRP A 93 -17.99 11.58 -5.25
N SER A 94 -19.02 11.53 -6.09
CA SER A 94 -20.41 11.43 -5.63
C SER A 94 -20.73 10.09 -4.96
N TRP A 95 -19.85 9.08 -5.07
CA TRP A 95 -19.92 7.82 -4.30
C TRP A 95 -19.92 8.05 -2.79
N LEU A 96 -19.39 9.18 -2.29
CA LEU A 96 -19.46 9.53 -0.87
C LEU A 96 -20.90 9.61 -0.33
N LYS A 97 -21.88 9.90 -1.19
CA LYS A 97 -23.31 9.89 -0.83
C LYS A 97 -23.88 8.47 -0.70
N MET A 98 -23.15 7.47 -1.19
CA MET A 98 -23.56 6.07 -1.19
C MET A 98 -22.99 5.26 -0.03
N LEU A 99 -22.29 5.90 0.92
CA LEU A 99 -21.75 5.24 2.11
C LEU A 99 -22.83 4.59 3.01
N GLY A 100 -24.11 4.86 2.76
CA GLY A 100 -25.21 4.12 3.39
C GLY A 100 -25.39 2.69 2.87
N TYR A 101 -24.70 2.31 1.79
CA TYR A 101 -24.78 0.99 1.17
C TYR A 101 -23.49 0.20 1.37
N SER A 102 -23.62 -1.10 1.65
CA SER A 102 -22.49 -1.95 2.06
C SER A 102 -21.44 -2.18 0.97
N ASP A 103 -21.85 -2.22 -0.30
CA ASP A 103 -20.98 -2.32 -1.47
C ASP A 103 -20.09 -1.08 -1.66
N PHE A 104 -20.55 0.10 -1.23
CA PHE A 104 -19.80 1.35 -1.32
C PHE A 104 -18.90 1.64 -0.12
N LEU A 105 -19.07 0.96 1.01
CA LEU A 105 -18.21 1.12 2.18
C LEU A 105 -16.75 0.75 1.89
N ASN A 106 -16.53 -0.21 0.99
CA ASN A 106 -15.20 -0.65 0.58
C ASN A 106 -14.38 0.50 -0.05
N PHE A 107 -15.05 1.44 -0.72
CA PHE A 107 -14.38 2.58 -1.36
C PHE A 107 -13.67 3.48 -0.36
N ILE A 108 -14.08 3.50 0.92
CA ILE A 108 -13.35 4.23 1.97
C ILE A 108 -11.94 3.67 2.13
N GLY A 109 -11.81 2.34 2.23
CA GLY A 109 -10.51 1.67 2.36
C GLY A 109 -9.65 1.88 1.12
N MET A 110 -10.23 1.77 -0.07
CA MET A 110 -9.54 2.02 -1.34
C MET A 110 -9.06 3.48 -1.45
N ALA A 111 -9.91 4.45 -1.12
CA ALA A 111 -9.56 5.87 -1.15
C ALA A 111 -8.45 6.21 -0.15
N LEU A 112 -8.52 5.64 1.06
CA LEU A 112 -7.46 5.79 2.06
C LEU A 112 -6.13 5.25 1.51
N LEU A 113 -6.10 3.99 1.06
CA LEU A 113 -4.88 3.37 0.53
C LEU A 113 -4.28 4.14 -0.64
N ALA A 114 -5.12 4.58 -1.59
CA ALA A 114 -4.68 5.39 -2.72
C ALA A 114 -4.09 6.76 -2.26
N SER A 115 -4.70 7.39 -1.25
CA SER A 115 -4.21 8.66 -0.72
C SER A 115 -2.89 8.55 0.04
N LEU A 116 -2.51 7.37 0.54
CA LEU A 116 -1.25 7.18 1.27
C LEU A 116 -0.03 7.50 0.40
N THR A 117 -0.10 7.27 -0.91
CA THR A 117 0.98 7.65 -1.84
C THR A 117 1.14 9.17 -1.89
N ILE A 118 0.04 9.92 -1.96
CA ILE A 118 0.06 11.39 -1.96
C ILE A 118 0.63 11.90 -0.63
N VAL A 119 0.11 11.39 0.49
CA VAL A 119 0.59 11.75 1.84
C VAL A 119 2.08 11.42 2.00
N GLY A 120 2.52 10.27 1.49
CA GLY A 120 3.91 9.87 1.53
C GLY A 120 4.83 10.85 0.79
N TYR A 121 4.46 11.26 -0.41
CA TYR A 121 5.19 12.29 -1.15
C TYR A 121 5.17 13.66 -0.46
N LEU A 122 4.06 14.03 0.18
CA LEU A 122 3.97 15.27 0.96
C LEU A 122 4.89 15.26 2.19
N ILE A 123 5.13 14.10 2.82
CA ILE A 123 6.07 13.96 3.94
C ILE A 123 7.53 14.10 3.46
N LEU A 124 7.84 13.58 2.26
CA LEU A 124 9.19 13.64 1.70
C LEU A 124 9.54 15.02 1.12
N LEU A 125 8.54 15.77 0.64
CA LEU A 125 8.74 17.04 -0.06
C LEU A 125 9.51 18.10 0.77
N PRO A 126 9.19 18.38 2.05
CA PRO A 126 9.95 19.31 2.88
C PRO A 126 11.41 18.91 3.05
N ALA A 127 11.69 17.61 3.10
CA ALA A 127 13.04 17.08 3.26
C ALA A 127 13.90 17.39 2.02
N TYR A 128 13.35 17.16 0.82
CA TYR A 128 14.04 17.44 -0.44
C TYR A 128 14.22 18.94 -0.69
N LEU A 129 13.24 19.76 -0.34
CA LEU A 129 13.34 21.22 -0.39
C LEU A 129 14.46 21.74 0.51
N SER A 130 14.55 21.23 1.74
CA SER A 130 15.57 21.65 2.72
C SER A 130 16.99 21.25 2.30
N ARG A 131 17.12 20.10 1.63
CA ARG A 131 18.40 19.59 1.09
C ARG A 131 18.79 20.21 -0.26
N LYS A 132 17.94 21.08 -0.82
CA LYS A 132 18.09 21.69 -2.17
C LYS A 132 18.29 20.66 -3.28
N ASP A 133 17.66 19.51 -3.13
CA ASP A 133 17.80 18.43 -4.09
C ASP A 133 16.81 18.63 -5.26
N VAL A 134 17.22 19.46 -6.22
CA VAL A 134 16.37 19.96 -7.30
C VAL A 134 15.74 18.85 -8.15
N PRO A 135 16.48 17.80 -8.59
CA PRO A 135 15.89 16.72 -9.38
C PRO A 135 14.80 15.96 -8.62
N TYR A 136 15.07 15.53 -7.38
CA TYR A 136 14.08 14.76 -6.61
C TYR A 136 12.88 15.62 -6.20
N THR A 137 13.09 16.89 -5.89
CA THR A 137 12.00 17.84 -5.61
C THR A 137 11.06 17.96 -6.81
N PHE A 138 11.60 18.10 -8.02
CA PHE A 138 10.80 18.22 -9.24
C PHE A 138 9.97 16.95 -9.51
N ILE A 139 10.58 15.78 -9.35
CA ILE A 139 9.89 14.49 -9.52
C ILE A 139 8.72 14.38 -8.55
N VAL A 140 8.96 14.58 -7.25
CA VAL A 140 7.94 14.47 -6.21
C VAL A 140 6.80 15.47 -6.40
N LEU A 141 7.13 16.70 -6.78
CA LEU A 141 6.11 17.71 -7.05
C LEU A 141 5.23 17.30 -8.25
N THR A 142 5.84 16.80 -9.31
CA THR A 142 5.13 16.31 -10.50
C THR A 142 4.22 15.13 -10.17
N GLU A 143 4.72 14.17 -9.40
CA GLU A 143 3.94 13.02 -8.90
C GLU A 143 2.72 13.47 -8.10
N ILE A 144 2.89 14.40 -7.15
CA ILE A 144 1.77 14.95 -6.36
C ILE A 144 0.73 15.59 -7.30
N VAL A 145 1.17 16.40 -8.27
CA VAL A 145 0.27 17.05 -9.23
C VAL A 145 -0.50 16.02 -10.05
N VAL A 146 0.18 15.01 -10.61
CA VAL A 146 -0.45 13.96 -11.41
C VAL A 146 -1.46 13.17 -10.58
N LEU A 147 -1.09 12.77 -9.35
CA LEU A 147 -1.98 12.00 -8.48
C LEU A 147 -3.21 12.80 -8.05
N VAL A 148 -3.06 14.09 -7.74
CA VAL A 148 -4.18 14.96 -7.37
C VAL A 148 -5.09 15.20 -8.58
N LEU A 149 -4.53 15.44 -9.76
CA LEU A 149 -5.30 15.60 -10.99
C LEU A 149 -6.04 14.31 -11.37
N ALA A 150 -5.42 13.15 -11.22
CA ALA A 150 -6.06 11.85 -11.41
C ALA A 150 -7.21 11.65 -10.41
N ALA A 151 -6.98 11.94 -9.12
CA ALA A 151 -7.99 11.84 -8.08
C ALA A 151 -9.16 12.81 -8.31
N SER A 152 -8.92 14.00 -8.86
CA SER A 152 -9.97 14.99 -9.15
C SER A 152 -10.93 14.55 -10.27
N GLY A 153 -10.53 13.61 -11.12
CA GLY A 153 -11.28 13.22 -12.32
C GLY A 153 -11.15 14.19 -13.49
N ILE A 154 -10.34 15.25 -13.38
CA ILE A 154 -10.06 16.21 -14.47
C ILE A 154 -9.15 15.57 -15.54
N LEU A 155 -8.20 14.75 -15.11
CA LEU A 155 -7.43 13.88 -16.01
C LEU A 155 -8.33 12.71 -16.45
N ALA A 156 -9.23 12.99 -17.39
CA ALA A 156 -9.97 11.97 -18.12
C ALA A 156 -9.01 11.29 -19.12
N VAL A 157 -8.16 10.38 -18.64
CA VAL A 157 -7.27 9.54 -19.49
C VAL A 157 -8.06 8.38 -20.13
N GLY A 158 -9.39 8.34 -19.98
CA GLY A 158 -10.27 7.38 -20.63
C GLY A 158 -11.36 8.07 -21.43
N GLY A 159 -11.05 8.50 -22.65
CA GLY A 159 -12.05 8.87 -23.63
C GLY A 159 -12.67 7.61 -24.22
N HIS A 160 -13.83 7.19 -23.71
CA HIS A 160 -14.75 6.24 -24.34
C HIS A 160 -16.20 6.56 -23.97
#